data_AF-A0A4Q2A1P5-F1
#
_entry.id   AF-A0A4Q2A1P5-F1
#
_cell.length_a   1.000
_cell.length_b   1.000
_cell.length_c   1.000
_cell.angle_alpha   90.00
_cell.angle_beta   90.00
_cell.angle_gamma   90.00
#
_symmetry.space_group_name_H-M   'P 1'
#
loop_
_entity.id
_entity.type
_entity.pdbx_description
1 polymer ?
#
loop_
_entity_poly.entity_id
_entity_poly.type
_entity_poly.pdbx_seq_one_letter_code
_entity_poly.pdbx_strand_id
1 'polypeptide(L)' 'MMIFGWLILGGVIYYANIKTQSKPRKDKSVMELLDYRYAKGEMDEDTYLRMKRNIEEDGEW' A
#
# COMPACT_ATOMS: atom_id res chain seq x y z
N MET A 1 34.28 -4.88 -19.94
CA MET A 1 34.32 -4.21 -18.62
C MET A 1 33.23 -3.16 -18.39
N MET A 2 32.40 -2.78 -19.37
CA MET A 2 31.34 -1.75 -19.19
C MET A 2 29.97 -2.28 -18.71
N ILE A 3 29.72 -3.59 -18.75
CA ILE A 3 28.40 -4.19 -18.45
C ILE A 3 28.16 -4.30 -16.94
N PHE A 4 29.22 -4.50 -16.16
CA PHE A 4 29.13 -4.59 -14.70
C PHE A 4 28.69 -3.28 -14.04
N GLY A 5 29.04 -2.13 -14.63
CA GLY A 5 28.60 -0.82 -14.14
C GLY A 5 27.08 -0.64 -14.22
N TRP A 6 26.46 -1.15 -15.28
CA TRP A 6 25.01 -1.11 -15.46
C TRP A 6 24.27 -2.02 -14.48
N LEU A 7 24.84 -3.18 -14.13
CA LEU A 7 24.25 -4.07 -13.12
C LEU A 7 24.27 -3.45 -11.72
N ILE A 8 25.34 -2.74 -11.36
CA ILE A 8 25.43 -2.02 -10.08
C ILE A 8 24.45 -0.84 -10.07
N LEU A 9 24.39 -0.05 -11.14
CA LEU A 9 23.48 1.08 -11.23
C LEU A 9 22.01 0.64 -11.20
N GLY A 10 21.66 -0.42 -11.94
CA GLY A 10 20.33 -1.02 -11.95
C GLY A 10 19.94 -1.60 -10.59
N GLY A 11 20.87 -2.26 -9.90
CA GLY A 11 20.65 -2.79 -8.55
C GLY A 11 20.39 -1.70 -7.52
N VAL A 12 21.10 -0.57 -7.59
CA VAL A 12 20.89 0.59 -6.70
C VAL A 12 19.54 1.26 -6.96
N ILE A 13 19.15 1.45 -8.23
CA ILE A 13 17.84 2.00 -8.60
C ILE A 13 16.71 1.05 -8.17
N TYR A 14 16.89 -0.25 -8.35
CA TYR A 14 15.94 -1.28 -7.93
C TYR A 14 15.77 -1.29 -6.40
N TYR A 15 16.86 -1.27 -5.64
CA TYR A 15 16.84 -1.24 -4.19
C TYR A 15 16.25 0.08 -3.65
N ALA A 16 16.56 1.22 -4.27
CA ALA A 16 15.96 2.51 -3.94
C ALA A 16 14.44 2.51 -4.21
N ASN A 17 13.99 1.96 -5.34
CA ASN A 17 12.55 1.85 -5.66
C ASN A 17 11.79 0.93 -4.70
N ILE A 18 12.39 -0.18 -4.26
CA ILE A 18 11.81 -1.04 -3.22
C ILE A 18 11.68 -0.28 -1.90
N LYS A 19 12.71 0.47 -1.50
CA LYS A 19 12.67 1.26 -0.26
C LYS A 19 11.69 2.43 -0.33
N THR A 20 11.50 3.03 -1.50
CA THR A 20 10.51 4.10 -1.71
C THR A 20 9.07 3.58 -1.76
N GLN A 21 8.83 2.35 -2.24
CA GLN A 21 7.55 1.66 -2.06
C GLN A 21 7.31 1.15 -0.63
N SER A 22 8.36 1.17 0.21
CA SER A 22 8.30 0.82 1.63
C SER A 22 8.07 2.04 2.53
N LYS A 23 7.62 3.18 2.00
CA LYS A 23 6.75 4.03 2.82
C LYS A 23 5.47 3.22 3.00
N PRO A 24 5.13 2.75 4.20
CA PRO A 24 3.85 2.08 4.37
C PRO A 24 2.80 3.10 3.94
N ARG A 25 2.09 2.80 2.84
CA ARG A 25 0.73 3.27 2.66
C ARG A 25 0.00 2.79 3.90
N LYS A 26 -0.03 3.62 4.92
CA LYS A 26 -0.71 3.36 6.19
C LYS A 26 -2.16 2.98 5.91
N ASP A 27 -2.70 3.50 4.81
CA ASP A 27 -4.04 3.26 4.29
C ASP A 27 -4.24 1.83 3.74
N LYS A 28 -3.23 1.20 3.14
CA LYS A 28 -3.36 -0.19 2.67
C LYS A 28 -3.57 -1.15 3.84
N SER A 29 -2.86 -0.94 4.95
CA SER A 29 -3.01 -1.77 6.14
C SER A 29 -4.37 -1.58 6.83
N VAL A 30 -4.92 -0.36 6.81
CA VAL A 30 -6.24 -0.08 7.39
C VAL A 30 -7.37 -0.60 6.49
N MET A 31 -7.24 -0.45 5.17
CA MET A 31 -8.19 -1.01 4.20
C MET A 31 -8.22 -2.55 4.26
N GLU A 32 -7.05 -3.20 4.29
CA GLU A 32 -6.97 -4.66 4.40
C GLU A 32 -7.63 -5.19 5.69
N LEU A 33 -7.48 -4.47 6.80
CA LEU A 33 -8.14 -4.82 8.06
C LEU A 33 -9.67 -4.62 7.98
N LEU A 34 -10.11 -3.57 7.29
CA LEU A 34 -11.54 -3.29 7.09
C LEU A 34 -12.19 -4.37 6.22
N ASP A 35 -11.56 -4.74 5.11
CA ASP A 35 -12.01 -5.80 4.21
C ASP A 35 -12.11 -7.15 4.93
N TYR A 36 -11.11 -7.48 5.77
CA TYR A 36 -11.10 -8.71 6.55
C TYR A 36 -12.29 -8.81 7.52
N ARG A 37 -12.63 -7.71 8.20
CA ARG A 37 -13.77 -7.66 9.14
C ARG A 37 -15.11 -7.77 8.42
N TYR A 38 -15.25 -7.13 7.26
CA TYR A 38 -16.45 -7.28 6.43
C TYR A 38 -16.61 -8.73 5.94
N ALA A 39 -15.54 -9.36 5.45
CA ALA A 39 -15.56 -10.77 5.03
C ALA A 39 -15.91 -11.75 6.18
N LYS A 40 -15.56 -11.39 7.41
CA LYS A 40 -15.94 -12.12 8.64
C LYS A 40 -17.40 -11.92 9.04
N GLY A 41 -18.11 -10.97 8.44
CA GLY A 41 -19.46 -10.59 8.83
C GLY A 41 -19.53 -9.84 10.16
N GLU A 42 -18.41 -9.24 10.61
CA GLU A 42 -18.36 -8.45 11.84
C GLU A 42 -18.96 -7.04 11.63
N MET A 43 -19.33 -6.70 10.41
CA MET A 43 -19.83 -5.39 10.00
C MET A 43 -20.85 -5.51 8.88
N ASP A 44 -21.83 -4.61 8.89
CA ASP A 44 -22.79 -4.46 7.79
C ASP A 44 -22.19 -3.68 6.60
N GLU A 45 -22.81 -3.82 5.44
CA GLU A 45 -22.35 -3.21 4.19
C GLU A 45 -22.34 -1.68 4.25
N ASP A 46 -23.32 -1.04 4.90
CA ASP A 46 -23.39 0.42 5.01
C ASP A 46 -22.22 0.98 5.84
N THR A 47 -21.96 0.37 6.99
CA THR A 47 -20.83 0.73 7.86
C THR A 47 -19.49 0.52 7.13
N TYR A 48 -19.35 -0.59 6.38
CA TYR A 48 -18.15 -0.85 5.58
C TYR A 48 -17.94 0.26 4.52
N LEU A 49 -18.97 0.57 3.74
CA LEU A 49 -18.89 1.57 2.67
C LEU A 49 -18.61 2.98 3.20
N ARG A 50 -19.17 3.34 4.37
CA ARG A 50 -18.89 4.63 5.01
C ARG A 50 -17.43 4.72 5.46
N MET A 51 -16.91 3.68 6.11
CA MET A 51 -15.52 3.65 6.57
C MET A 51 -14.52 3.62 5.41
N LYS A 52 -14.82 2.85 4.36
CA LYS A 52 -14.01 2.78 3.15
C LYS A 52 -13.84 4.17 2.51
N ARG A 53 -14.94 4.90 2.38
CA ARG A 53 -14.95 6.25 1.79
C ARG A 53 -14.13 7.23 2.60
N ASN A 54 -14.26 7.20 3.92
CA ASN A 54 -13.46 8.05 4.80
C ASN A 54 -11.95 7.77 4.67
N ILE A 55 -11.56 6.48 4.58
CA ILE A 55 -10.15 6.10 4.41
C ILE A 55 -9.61 6.54 3.03
N GLU A 56 -10.44 6.46 2.00
CA GLU A 56 -10.09 6.92 0.65
C GLU A 56 -9.97 8.46 0.59
N GLU A 57 -10.90 9.20 1.19
CA GLU A 57 -10.88 10.67 1.26
C GLU A 57 -9.74 11.22 2.14
N ASP A 58 -9.44 10.57 3.28
CA ASP A 58 -8.34 10.97 4.17
C ASP A 58 -6.96 10.71 3.54
N GLY A 59 -6.87 9.77 2.59
CA GLY A 59 -5.64 9.42 1.87
C GLY A 59 -5.29 10.35 0.68
N GLU A 60 -6.19 11.28 0.32
CA GLU A 60 -6.02 12.22 -0.81
C GLU A 60 -5.47 13.62 -0.41
N TRP A 61 -4.80 13.76 0.75
CA TRP A 61 -4.13 15.00 1.19
C TRP A 61 -2.62 15.02 0.98
#